data_AF-L8DHI6-F1
#
_entry.id   AF-L8DHI6-F1
#
_cell.length_a   1.000
_cell.length_b   1.000
_cell.length_c   1.000
_cell.angle_alpha   90.00
_cell.angle_beta   90.00
_cell.angle_gamma   90.00
#
_symmetry.space_group_name_H-M   'P 1'
#
loop_
_entity.id
_entity.type
_entity.pdbx_description
1 polymer ?
#
loop_
_entity_poly.entity_id
_entity_poly.type
_entity_poly.pdbx_seq_one_letter_code
_entity_poly.pdbx_strand_id
1 'polypeptide(L)'
;MTGAVYGAGAGLRFLRGFSGIVTAGLVVLAIGVAVTQYLGHSRGFPGPGVLSVAAHIAAAVVAVVAQRFADHRRGFSAVLGAIAVFGVAALVLWTQWWQ
;
A
#
# COMPACT_ATOMS: atom_id res chain seq x y z
N MET A 1 -26.76 -17.69 -18.09
CA MET A 1 -26.60 -17.12 -16.72
C MET A 1 -25.20 -17.34 -16.13
N THR A 2 -24.38 -18.23 -16.68
CA THR A 2 -23.01 -18.54 -16.23
C THR A 2 -21.97 -17.44 -16.48
N GLY A 3 -22.08 -16.67 -17.57
CA GLY A 3 -21.11 -15.64 -17.96
C GLY A 3 -20.91 -14.51 -16.92
N ALA A 4 -21.98 -14.05 -16.27
CA ALA A 4 -21.90 -12.98 -15.27
C ALA A 4 -21.16 -13.42 -13.99
N VAL A 5 -21.29 -14.68 -13.61
CA VAL A 5 -20.64 -15.26 -12.42
C VAL A 5 -19.13 -15.46 -12.67
N TYR A 6 -18.74 -15.89 -13.87
CA TYR A 6 -17.34 -15.97 -14.27
C TYR A 6 -16.66 -14.60 -14.32
N GLY A 7 -17.37 -13.58 -14.83
CA GLY A 7 -16.89 -12.18 -14.85
C GLY A 7 -16.65 -11.62 -13.45
N ALA A 8 -17.59 -11.81 -12.52
CA ALA A 8 -17.45 -11.34 -11.14
C ALA A 8 -16.27 -12.01 -10.41
N GLY A 9 -16.05 -13.31 -10.61
CA GLY A 9 -14.92 -14.03 -10.03
C GLY A 9 -13.57 -13.62 -10.61
N ALA A 10 -13.50 -13.33 -11.91
CA ALA A 10 -12.28 -12.83 -12.55
C ALA A 10 -11.93 -11.41 -12.06
N GLY A 11 -12.92 -10.52 -11.93
CA GLY A 11 -12.73 -9.16 -11.42
C GLY A 11 -12.19 -9.13 -9.99
N LEU A 12 -12.71 -9.99 -9.10
CA LEU A 12 -12.20 -10.11 -7.73
C LEU A 12 -10.76 -10.61 -7.66
N ARG A 13 -10.37 -11.56 -8.53
CA ARG A 13 -8.98 -12.03 -8.61
C ARG A 13 -8.04 -10.92 -9.10
N PHE A 14 -8.45 -10.19 -10.13
CA PHE A 14 -7.68 -9.06 -10.65
C PHE A 14 -7.51 -7.97 -9.59
N LEU A 15 -8.59 -7.56 -8.93
CA LEU A 15 -8.57 -6.54 -7.87
C LEU A 15 -7.63 -6.93 -6.73
N ARG A 16 -7.66 -8.19 -6.29
CA ARG A 16 -6.75 -8.70 -5.25
C ARG A 16 -5.30 -8.68 -5.69
N GLY A 17 -5.02 -9.11 -6.91
CA GLY A 17 -3.67 -9.09 -7.47
C GLY A 17 -3.12 -7.67 -7.58
N PHE A 18 -3.93 -6.74 -8.10
CA PHE A 18 -3.53 -5.34 -8.24
C PHE A 18 -3.35 -4.64 -6.88
N SER A 19 -4.26 -4.87 -5.92
CA SER A 19 -4.10 -4.43 -4.53
C SER A 19 -2.82 -4.98 -3.88
N GLY A 20 -2.47 -6.23 -4.18
CA GLY A 20 -1.22 -6.84 -3.73
C GLY A 20 0.01 -6.14 -4.28
N ILE A 21 0.02 -5.77 -5.57
CA ILE A 21 1.12 -5.00 -6.18
C ILE A 21 1.26 -3.63 -5.51
N VAL A 22 0.16 -2.92 -5.27
CA VAL A 22 0.21 -1.62 -4.58
C VAL A 22 0.70 -1.76 -3.14
N THR A 23 0.28 -2.80 -2.44
CA THR A 23 0.78 -3.11 -1.08
C THR A 23 2.30 -3.32 -1.10
N ALA A 24 2.81 -4.11 -2.05
CA ALA A 24 4.24 -4.30 -2.22
C ALA A 24 4.96 -2.98 -2.56
N GLY A 25 4.37 -2.15 -3.43
CA GLY A 25 4.88 -0.82 -3.75
C GLY A 25 5.01 0.09 -2.52
N LEU A 26 4.02 0.08 -1.62
CA LEU A 26 4.08 0.84 -0.36
C LEU A 26 5.18 0.36 0.58
N VAL A 27 5.43 -0.95 0.65
CA VAL A 27 6.55 -1.51 1.43
C VAL A 27 7.89 -1.05 0.84
N VAL A 28 8.06 -1.18 -0.49
CA VAL A 28 9.27 -0.71 -1.18
C VAL A 28 9.47 0.79 -0.98
N LEU A 29 8.41 1.58 -1.06
CA LEU A 29 8.45 3.01 -0.82
C LEU A 29 8.91 3.34 0.60
N ALA A 30 8.36 2.66 1.62
CA ALA A 30 8.78 2.85 3.01
C ALA A 30 10.26 2.51 3.23
N ILE A 31 10.76 1.44 2.60
CA ILE A 31 12.19 1.10 2.62
C ILE A 31 13.01 2.21 1.96
N GLY A 32 12.61 2.67 0.77
CA GLY A 32 13.29 3.74 0.05
C GLY A 32 13.43 5.01 0.88
N VAL A 33 12.33 5.46 1.50
CA VAL A 33 12.32 6.66 2.37
C VAL A 33 13.19 6.49 3.61
N ALA A 34 13.21 5.29 4.21
CA ALA A 34 14.11 4.99 5.33
C ALA A 34 15.59 5.01 4.90
N VAL A 35 15.90 4.45 3.74
CA VAL A 35 17.27 4.45 3.17
C VAL A 35 17.71 5.87 2.85
N THR A 36 16.87 6.70 2.23
CA THR A 36 17.22 8.10 1.93
C THR A 36 17.41 8.92 3.21
N GLN A 37 16.61 8.69 4.26
CA GLN A 37 16.84 9.30 5.58
C GLN A 37 18.20 8.92 6.16
N TYR A 38 18.54 7.62 6.13
CA TYR A 38 19.82 7.13 6.63
C TYR A 38 21.01 7.72 5.85
N LEU A 39 20.93 7.72 4.51
CA LEU A 39 21.96 8.27 3.63
C LEU A 39 22.09 9.79 3.78
N GLY A 40 20.98 10.51 3.94
CA GLY A 40 20.99 11.95 4.22
C GLY A 40 21.76 12.24 5.50
N HIS A 41 21.37 11.59 6.60
CA HIS A 41 22.02 11.76 7.90
C HIS A 41 23.52 11.44 7.86
N SER A 42 23.91 10.34 7.20
CA SER A 42 25.31 9.92 7.10
C SER A 42 26.16 10.77 6.16
N ARG A 43 25.55 11.51 5.23
CA ARG A 43 26.24 12.40 4.28
C ARG A 43 26.10 13.89 4.61
N GLY A 44 25.47 14.24 5.73
CA GLY A 44 25.25 15.63 6.15
C GLY A 44 24.18 16.37 5.33
N PHE A 45 23.34 15.66 4.58
CA PHE A 45 22.20 16.24 3.86
C PHE A 45 20.91 16.05 4.68
N PRO A 46 19.98 17.02 4.64
CA PRO A 46 18.66 16.84 5.23
C PRO A 46 17.92 15.71 4.48
N GLY A 47 17.61 14.63 5.20
CA GLY A 47 16.76 13.55 4.69
C GLY A 47 15.27 13.87 4.81
N PRO A 48 14.37 12.96 4.40
CA PRO A 48 12.91 13.15 4.43
C PRO A 48 12.32 13.50 5.80
N GLY A 49 13.06 13.23 6.87
CA GLY A 49 12.63 13.49 8.24
C GLY A 49 11.97 12.28 8.90
N VAL A 50 12.11 12.20 10.22
CA VAL A 50 11.63 11.06 11.04
C VAL A 50 10.12 10.86 10.93
N LEU A 51 9.35 11.95 10.88
CA LEU A 51 7.90 11.89 10.75
C LEU A 51 7.48 11.28 9.41
N SER A 52 8.16 11.65 8.32
CA SER A 52 7.88 11.09 6.99
C SER A 52 8.18 9.60 6.95
N VAL A 53 9.32 9.16 7.48
CA VAL A 53 9.67 7.73 7.59
C VAL A 53 8.59 6.97 8.38
N ALA A 54 8.19 7.49 9.55
CA ALA A 54 7.17 6.86 10.38
C ALA A 54 5.81 6.73 9.65
N ALA A 55 5.40 7.77 8.92
CA ALA A 55 4.17 7.76 8.14
C ALA A 55 4.18 6.67 7.04
N HIS A 56 5.29 6.53 6.31
CA HIS A 56 5.42 5.50 5.27
C HIS A 56 5.45 4.08 5.86
N ILE A 57 6.12 3.87 6.99
CA ILE A 57 6.11 2.58 7.69
C ILE A 57 4.69 2.24 8.17
N ALA A 58 3.99 3.18 8.79
CA ALA A 58 2.62 2.97 9.26
C ALA A 58 1.68 2.63 8.09
N ALA A 59 1.80 3.35 6.97
CA ALA A 59 1.04 3.07 5.75
C ALA A 59 1.31 1.68 5.18
N ALA A 60 2.58 1.26 5.11
CA ALA A 60 2.95 -0.08 4.67
C ALA A 60 2.36 -1.16 5.58
N VAL A 61 2.40 -0.98 6.91
CA VAL A 61 1.80 -1.91 7.87
C VAL A 61 0.28 -2.02 7.67
N VAL A 62 -0.41 -0.88 7.56
CA VAL A 62 -1.87 -0.86 7.34
C VAL A 62 -2.23 -1.57 6.04
N ALA A 63 -1.50 -1.30 4.95
CA ALA A 63 -1.72 -1.94 3.66
C ALA A 63 -1.49 -3.46 3.72
N VAL A 64 -0.43 -3.92 4.38
CA VAL A 64 -0.15 -5.35 4.57
C VAL A 64 -1.24 -6.03 5.39
N VAL A 65 -1.71 -5.40 6.48
CA VAL A 65 -2.81 -5.95 7.30
C VAL A 65 -4.10 -6.02 6.49
N ALA A 66 -4.45 -4.95 5.78
CA ALA A 66 -5.64 -4.90 4.93
C ALA A 66 -5.60 -5.97 3.82
N GLN A 67 -4.46 -6.09 3.14
CA GLN A 67 -4.25 -7.09 2.10
C GLN A 67 -4.30 -8.51 2.66
N ARG A 68 -3.70 -8.78 3.83
CA ARG A 68 -3.77 -10.09 4.49
C ARG A 68 -5.22 -10.48 4.83
N PHE A 69 -6.03 -9.53 5.30
CA PHE A 69 -7.46 -9.75 5.55
C PHE A 69 -8.24 -10.01 4.26
N ALA A 70 -7.98 -9.21 3.21
CA ALA A 70 -8.53 -9.42 1.88
C ALA A 70 -8.15 -10.80 1.33
N ASP A 71 -6.95 -11.29 1.68
CA ASP A 71 -6.44 -12.53 1.17
C ASP A 71 -7.04 -13.77 1.85
N HIS A 72 -7.25 -13.70 3.17
CA HIS A 72 -7.85 -14.77 3.97
C HIS A 72 -9.38 -14.88 3.84
N ARG A 73 -10.09 -13.80 3.48
CA ARG A 73 -11.56 -13.79 3.45
C ARG A 73 -12.11 -13.71 2.03
N ARG A 74 -13.19 -14.47 1.77
CA ARG A 74 -13.87 -14.51 0.45
C ARG A 74 -14.89 -13.37 0.33
N GLY A 75 -15.08 -12.84 -0.89
CA GLY A 75 -16.14 -11.89 -1.20
C GLY A 75 -15.88 -10.44 -0.76
N PHE A 76 -16.86 -9.81 -0.08
CA PHE A 76 -16.89 -8.37 0.23
C PHE A 76 -15.67 -7.85 1.00
N SER A 77 -15.04 -8.71 1.82
CA SER A 77 -13.79 -8.35 2.54
C SER A 77 -12.61 -8.07 1.60
N ALA A 78 -12.58 -8.65 0.40
CA ALA A 78 -11.53 -8.37 -0.59
C ALA A 78 -11.67 -6.96 -1.18
N VAL A 79 -12.90 -6.47 -1.33
CA VAL A 79 -13.18 -5.12 -1.84
C VAL A 79 -12.81 -4.08 -0.78
N LEU A 80 -13.21 -4.29 0.47
CA LEU A 80 -12.86 -3.39 1.57
C LEU A 80 -11.35 -3.29 1.81
N GLY A 81 -10.63 -4.42 1.74
CA GLY A 81 -9.17 -4.40 1.84
C GLY A 81 -8.51 -3.63 0.70
N ALA A 82 -8.98 -3.80 -0.54
CA ALA A 82 -8.47 -3.04 -1.68
C ALA A 82 -8.74 -1.54 -1.55
N ILE A 83 -9.94 -1.14 -1.11
CA ILE A 83 -10.27 0.28 -0.84
C ILE A 83 -9.33 0.85 0.23
N ALA A 84 -9.06 0.11 1.31
CA ALA A 84 -8.14 0.54 2.34
C ALA A 84 -6.71 0.72 1.79
N VAL A 85 -6.20 -0.23 0.99
CA VAL A 85 -4.87 -0.14 0.36
C VAL A 85 -4.77 1.08 -0.55
N PHE A 86 -5.73 1.27 -1.47
CA PHE A 86 -5.71 2.42 -2.38
C PHE A 86 -5.89 3.75 -1.64
N GLY A 87 -6.73 3.79 -0.60
CA GLY A 87 -6.92 4.98 0.24
C GLY A 87 -5.64 5.38 0.97
N VAL A 88 -4.94 4.40 1.56
CA VAL A 88 -3.64 4.63 2.22
C VAL A 88 -2.58 5.08 1.21
N ALA A 89 -2.52 4.45 0.04
CA ALA A 89 -1.59 4.84 -1.01
C ALA A 89 -1.84 6.27 -1.48
N ALA A 90 -3.09 6.63 -1.75
CA ALA A 90 -3.48 7.98 -2.13
C ALA A 90 -3.14 8.99 -1.04
N LEU A 91 -3.40 8.69 0.23
CA LEU A 91 -3.11 9.57 1.36
C LEU A 91 -1.61 9.84 1.52
N VAL A 92 -0.78 8.80 1.46
CA VAL A 92 0.68 8.94 1.57
C VAL A 92 1.22 9.74 0.39
N LEU A 93 0.86 9.38 -0.83
CA LEU A 93 1.33 10.11 -2.02
C LEU A 93 0.85 11.56 -1.98
N TRP A 94 -0.40 11.82 -1.61
CA TRP A 94 -0.92 13.17 -1.56
C TRP A 94 -0.21 14.04 -0.51
N THR A 95 0.01 13.51 0.70
CA THR A 95 0.55 14.32 1.81
C THR A 95 2.07 14.40 1.82
N GLN A 96 2.76 13.36 1.34
CA GLN A 96 4.22 13.25 1.44
C GLN A 96 4.95 13.59 0.14
N TRP A 97 4.28 13.60 -1.01
CA TRP A 97 4.96 13.88 -2.29
C TRP A 97 5.31 15.36 -2.49
N TRP A 98 4.51 16.26 -1.93
CA TRP A 98 4.71 17.70 -2.05
C TRP A 98 5.61 18.29 -0.95
N GLN A 99 6.07 17.44 -0.03
CA GLN A 99 6.99 17.79 1.06
C GLN A 99 8.43 17.56 0.57
#